data_AF-A0A636P4W0-F1
#
_entry.id   AF-A0A636P4W0-F1
#
_cell.length_a   1.000
_cell.length_b   1.000
_cell.length_c   1.000
_cell.angle_alpha   90.00
_cell.angle_beta   90.00
_cell.angle_gamma   90.00
#
_symmetry.space_group_name_H-M   'P 1'
#
loop_
_entity.id
_entity.type
_entity.pdbx_description
1 polymer ?
#
loop_
_entity_poly.entity_id
_entity_poly.type
_entity_poly.pdbx_seq_one_letter_code
_entity_poly.pdbx_strand_id
1 'polypeptide(L)'
;MLSTFKQLHHNKQDVFERGIINVFKGLSWDYKTNNPCYFSKRIIVNNLVKHDRWGYSLNWGWRRDQLADLERMLYLLDGKTIPDNRHDVSIRFMDFVRDNPHQ
;
A
#
# COMPACT_ATOMS: atom_id res chain seq x y z
N MET A 1 24.41 18.15 21.08
CA MET A 1 24.20 16.86 20.40
C MET A 1 22.87 16.15 20.74
N LEU A 2 22.21 16.42 21.87
CA LEU A 2 20.92 15.76 22.21
C LEU A 2 19.70 16.29 21.42
N SER A 3 19.74 17.55 20.95
CA SER A 3 18.57 18.13 20.25
C SER A 3 18.39 17.54 18.86
N THR A 4 19.47 17.28 18.12
CA THR A 4 19.43 16.73 16.76
C THR A 4 18.88 15.30 16.72
N PHE A 5 19.20 14.47 17.71
CA PHE A 5 18.70 13.09 17.78
C PHE A 5 17.21 13.04 18.14
N LYS A 6 16.76 13.90 19.06
CA LYS A 6 15.33 14.07 19.37
C LYS A 6 14.55 14.61 18.17
N GLN A 7 15.10 15.60 17.45
CA GLN A 7 14.49 16.13 16.22
C GLN A 7 14.41 15.07 15.12
N LEU A 8 15.45 14.26 14.94
CA LEU A 8 15.45 13.15 13.99
C LEU A 8 14.43 12.07 14.36
N HIS A 9 14.31 11.71 15.64
CA HIS A 9 13.29 10.75 16.09
C HIS A 9 11.87 11.29 15.94
N HIS A 10 11.63 12.55 16.29
CA HIS A 10 10.33 13.18 16.11
C HIS A 10 9.95 13.28 14.63
N ASN A 11 10.89 13.67 13.76
CA ASN A 11 10.69 13.71 12.32
C ASN A 11 10.45 12.32 11.71
N LYS A 12 11.13 11.27 12.22
CA LYS A 12 10.89 9.89 11.77
C LYS A 12 9.47 9.44 12.09
N GLN A 13 8.97 9.74 13.29
CA GLN A 13 7.62 9.40 13.69
C GLN A 13 6.57 10.15 12.86
N ASP A 14 6.75 11.44 12.66
CA ASP A 14 5.83 12.26 11.87
C ASP A 14 5.82 11.86 10.38
N VAL A 15 6.99 11.57 9.78
CA VAL A 15 7.06 11.05 8.41
C VAL A 15 6.36 9.69 8.28
N PHE A 16 6.49 8.82 9.30
CA PHE A 16 5.80 7.54 9.34
C PHE A 16 4.28 7.71 9.42
N GLU A 17 3.79 8.55 10.32
CA GLU A 17 2.36 8.86 10.47
C GLU A 17 1.78 9.46 9.18
N ARG A 18 2.51 10.39 8.55
CA ARG A 18 2.12 10.96 7.25
C ARG A 18 2.13 9.91 6.14
N GLY A 19 3.07 8.98 6.14
CA GLY A 19 3.12 7.84 5.21
C GLY A 19 1.87 6.96 5.31
N ILE A 20 1.51 6.55 6.52
CA ILE A 20 0.26 5.84 6.83
C ILE A 20 -0.93 6.63 6.28
N ILE A 21 -1.08 7.88 6.69
CA ILE A 21 -2.22 8.72 6.29
C ILE A 21 -2.33 8.83 4.77
N ASN A 22 -1.22 9.04 4.05
CA ASN A 22 -1.24 9.21 2.60
C ASN A 22 -1.63 7.93 1.85
N VAL A 23 -1.12 6.77 2.28
CA VAL A 23 -1.50 5.48 1.71
C VAL A 23 -3.00 5.25 1.86
N PHE A 24 -3.53 5.46 3.07
CA PHE A 24 -4.94 5.22 3.37
C PHE A 24 -5.88 6.25 2.74
N LYS A 25 -5.47 7.52 2.64
CA LYS A 25 -6.23 8.54 1.89
C LYS A 25 -6.51 8.15 0.44
N GLY A 26 -5.60 7.42 -0.20
CA GLY A 26 -5.75 7.01 -1.59
C GLY A 26 -6.57 5.75 -1.84
N LEU A 27 -7.12 5.11 -0.78
CA LEU A 27 -7.99 3.93 -0.90
C LEU A 27 -9.43 4.32 -1.21
N SER A 28 -10.24 3.34 -1.62
CA SER A 28 -11.68 3.54 -1.73
C SER A 28 -12.34 3.53 -0.35
N TRP A 29 -13.26 4.47 -0.11
CA TRP A 29 -13.96 4.62 1.17
C TRP A 29 -15.41 4.11 1.14
N ASP A 30 -15.80 3.43 0.08
CA ASP A 30 -17.13 2.90 -0.21
C ASP A 30 -17.48 1.59 0.51
N TYR A 31 -16.64 1.10 1.43
CA TYR A 31 -16.90 -0.13 2.19
C TYR A 31 -17.54 0.15 3.57
N LYS A 32 -18.53 -0.69 3.92
CA LYS A 32 -19.51 -0.54 5.04
C LYS A 32 -18.96 -0.24 6.45
N THR A 33 -17.66 -0.33 6.70
CA THR A 33 -17.10 -0.22 8.06
C THR A 33 -15.76 0.52 8.12
N ASN A 34 -15.52 1.52 7.25
CA ASN A 34 -14.22 2.22 7.16
C ASN A 34 -13.94 3.15 8.36
N ASN A 35 -14.05 2.60 9.58
CA ASN A 35 -13.64 3.26 10.81
C ASN A 35 -12.10 3.24 10.84
N PRO A 36 -11.43 4.41 10.91
CA PRO A 36 -9.96 4.48 10.95
C PRO A 36 -9.35 3.75 12.16
N CYS A 37 -10.15 3.41 13.19
CA CYS A 37 -9.73 2.62 14.34
C CYS A 37 -9.72 1.09 14.10
N TYR A 38 -10.39 0.59 13.06
CA TYR A 38 -10.45 -0.84 12.75
C TYR A 38 -10.48 -1.10 11.25
N PHE A 39 -9.42 -1.73 10.75
CA PHE A 39 -9.41 -2.28 9.40
C PHE A 39 -10.41 -3.41 9.29
N SER A 40 -11.30 -3.31 8.30
CA SER A 40 -12.17 -4.43 7.95
C SER A 40 -11.33 -5.55 7.31
N LYS A 41 -11.89 -6.76 7.18
CA LYS A 41 -11.23 -7.90 6.52
C LYS A 41 -10.89 -7.66 5.03
N ARG A 42 -11.33 -6.55 4.44
CA ARG A 42 -11.15 -6.21 3.02
C ARG A 42 -10.70 -4.77 2.85
N ILE A 43 -9.76 -4.56 1.93
CA ILE A 43 -9.30 -3.25 1.47
C ILE A 43 -9.64 -3.12 -0.01
N ILE A 44 -10.14 -1.95 -0.42
CA ILE A 44 -10.49 -1.67 -1.81
C ILE A 44 -9.52 -0.62 -2.37
N VAL A 45 -8.83 -0.98 -3.46
CA VAL A 45 -7.91 -0.10 -4.18
C VAL A 45 -8.51 0.21 -5.56
N ASN A 46 -8.87 1.47 -5.77
CA ASN A 46 -9.46 1.90 -7.04
C ASN A 46 -8.40 2.01 -8.13
N ASN A 47 -8.80 1.75 -9.37
CA ASN A 47 -7.96 1.90 -10.58
C ASN A 47 -6.62 1.16 -10.49
N LEU A 48 -6.58 0.02 -9.79
CA LEU A 48 -5.35 -0.78 -9.69
C LEU A 48 -5.04 -1.51 -11.02
N VAL A 49 -6.08 -1.99 -11.69
CA VAL A 49 -5.99 -2.67 -13.00
C VAL A 49 -6.67 -1.85 -14.08
N LYS A 50 -6.17 -1.99 -15.30
CA LYS A 50 -6.84 -1.59 -16.53
C LYS A 50 -7.23 -2.85 -17.31
N HIS A 51 -8.26 -2.72 -18.13
CA HIS A 51 -8.72 -3.76 -19.04
C HIS A 51 -8.78 -3.19 -20.45
N ASP A 52 -8.08 -3.82 -21.39
CA ASP A 52 -8.09 -3.46 -22.80
C ASP A 52 -8.19 -4.72 -23.68
N ARG A 53 -8.05 -4.57 -25.00
CA ARG A 53 -8.15 -5.69 -25.96
C ARG A 53 -7.13 -6.82 -25.73
N TRP A 54 -6.09 -6.57 -24.93
CA TRP A 54 -5.06 -7.54 -24.56
C TRP A 54 -5.29 -8.15 -23.16
N GLY A 55 -6.43 -7.85 -22.52
CA GLY A 55 -6.83 -8.38 -21.23
C GLY A 55 -6.56 -7.44 -20.06
N TYR A 56 -6.56 -8.01 -18.85
CA TYR A 56 -6.24 -7.27 -17.63
C TYR A 56 -4.74 -7.00 -17.50
N SER A 57 -4.39 -5.80 -17.05
CA SER A 57 -3.01 -5.47 -16.67
C SER A 57 -2.99 -4.43 -15.55
N LEU A 58 -1.91 -4.39 -14.77
CA LEU A 58 -1.71 -3.37 -13.75
C LEU A 58 -1.57 -1.97 -14.35
N ASN A 59 -2.15 -0.98 -13.69
CA ASN A 59 -1.83 0.42 -13.97
C ASN A 59 -0.42 0.72 -13.45
N TRP A 60 0.51 0.92 -14.39
CA TRP A 60 1.89 1.30 -14.10
C TRP A 60 1.98 2.72 -13.52
N GLY A 61 2.90 2.93 -12.57
CA GLY A 61 3.13 4.21 -11.90
C GLY A 61 2.62 4.23 -10.46
N TRP A 62 2.08 5.37 -10.04
CA TRP A 62 1.79 5.68 -8.62
C TRP A 62 0.87 4.67 -7.91
N ARG A 63 -0.03 3.98 -8.62
CA ARG A 63 -0.92 2.95 -8.03
C ARG A 63 -0.17 1.70 -7.61
N ARG A 64 0.86 1.30 -8.36
CA ARG A 64 1.76 0.21 -8.01
C ARG A 64 2.53 0.56 -6.73
N ASP A 65 3.07 1.78 -6.68
CA ASP A 65 3.83 2.26 -5.53
C ASP A 65 2.93 2.32 -4.29
N GLN A 66 1.68 2.79 -4.44
CA GLN A 66 0.69 2.78 -3.38
C GLN A 66 0.40 1.37 -2.82
N LEU A 67 0.34 0.35 -3.70
CA LEU A 67 0.11 -1.03 -3.27
C LEU A 67 1.33 -1.58 -2.51
N ALA A 68 2.54 -1.29 -2.97
CA ALA A 68 3.76 -1.65 -2.27
C ALA A 68 3.87 -0.93 -0.91
N ASP A 69 3.55 0.36 -0.85
CA ASP A 69 3.55 1.13 0.40
C ASP A 69 2.49 0.64 1.38
N LEU A 70 1.31 0.21 0.89
CA LEU A 70 0.29 -0.43 1.72
C LEU A 70 0.83 -1.70 2.40
N GLU A 71 1.52 -2.57 1.66
CA GLU A 71 2.16 -3.74 2.26
C GLU A 71 3.19 -3.32 3.32
N ARG A 72 4.06 -2.36 3.02
CA ARG A 72 5.06 -1.88 4.01
C ARG A 72 4.41 -1.32 5.27
N MET A 73 3.36 -0.52 5.13
CA MET A 73 2.65 0.06 6.27
C MET A 73 1.96 -1.02 7.11
N LEU A 74 1.33 -2.03 6.49
CA LEU A 74 0.72 -3.15 7.21
C LEU A 74 1.77 -3.97 7.97
N TYR A 75 2.93 -4.24 7.38
CA TYR A 75 4.03 -4.92 8.08
C TYR A 75 4.55 -4.11 9.28
N LEU A 76 4.71 -2.80 9.12
CA LEU A 76 5.15 -1.92 10.21
C LEU A 76 4.13 -1.85 11.35
N LEU A 77 2.84 -1.76 11.02
CA LEU A 77 1.75 -1.80 12.01
C LEU A 77 1.70 -3.13 12.77
N ASP A 78 2.04 -4.23 12.10
CA ASP A 78 2.17 -5.57 12.71
C ASP A 78 3.48 -5.75 13.50
N GLY A 79 4.39 -4.77 13.52
CA GLY A 79 5.72 -4.89 14.12
C GLY A 79 6.64 -5.88 13.40
N LYS A 80 6.34 -6.21 12.14
CA LYS A 80 7.14 -7.12 11.30
C LYS A 80 8.21 -6.34 10.53
N THR A 81 9.26 -7.05 10.12
CA THR A 81 10.27 -6.51 9.22
C THR A 81 9.69 -6.26 7.84
N ILE A 82 9.98 -5.10 7.24
CA ILE A 82 9.55 -4.75 5.88
C ILE A 82 10.04 -5.82 4.89
N PRO A 83 9.16 -6.37 4.02
CA PRO A 83 9.53 -7.39 3.05
C PRO A 83 10.46 -6.85 1.95
N ASP A 84 11.21 -7.76 1.33
CA ASP A 84 12.07 -7.44 0.16
C ASP A 84 11.21 -6.85 -0.98
N ASN A 85 11.66 -5.72 -1.53
CA ASN A 85 10.95 -5.03 -2.61
C ASN A 85 10.91 -5.82 -3.93
N ARG A 86 11.79 -6.82 -4.09
CA ARG A 86 11.87 -7.66 -5.29
C ARG A 86 10.69 -8.62 -5.45
N HIS A 87 9.95 -8.88 -4.37
CA HIS A 87 8.79 -9.76 -4.37
C HIS A 87 7.61 -9.12 -3.62
N ASP A 88 7.52 -7.79 -3.69
CA ASP A 88 6.42 -7.07 -3.06
C ASP A 88 5.06 -7.50 -3.64
N VAL A 89 3.99 -7.13 -2.93
CA VAL A 89 2.62 -7.42 -3.33
C VAL A 89 2.29 -6.96 -4.76
N SER A 90 2.95 -5.93 -5.29
CA SER A 90 2.69 -5.42 -6.63
C SER A 90 3.21 -6.37 -7.70
N ILE A 91 4.37 -6.99 -7.47
CA ILE A 91 4.98 -7.99 -8.36
C ILE A 91 4.13 -9.26 -8.32
N ARG A 92 3.79 -9.74 -7.12
CA ARG A 92 2.95 -10.95 -6.96
C ARG A 92 1.58 -10.80 -7.60
N PHE A 93 0.98 -9.61 -7.49
CA PHE A 93 -0.29 -9.31 -8.14
C PHE A 93 -0.14 -9.19 -9.66
N MET A 94 0.98 -8.64 -10.16
CA MET A 94 1.27 -8.60 -11.60
C MET A 94 1.36 -10.01 -12.19
N ASP A 95 2.09 -10.90 -11.52
CA ASP A 95 2.23 -12.30 -11.92
C ASP A 95 0.87 -13.00 -11.91
N PHE A 96 0.07 -12.79 -10.86
CA PHE A 96 -1.30 -13.31 -10.78
C PHE A 96 -2.19 -12.86 -11.96
N VAL A 97 -2.19 -11.56 -12.29
CA VAL A 97 -2.98 -11.03 -13.41
C VAL A 97 -2.50 -11.59 -14.75
N ARG A 98 -1.17 -11.70 -14.94
CA ARG A 98 -0.59 -12.28 -16.16
C ARG A 98 -0.99 -13.75 -16.33
N ASP A 99 -0.99 -14.50 -15.24
CA ASP A 99 -1.28 -15.93 -15.26
C ASP A 99 -2.81 -16.20 -15.33
N ASN A 100 -3.66 -15.19 -15.09
CA ASN A 100 -5.12 -15.28 -15.11
C ASN A 100 -5.77 -14.15 -15.96
N PRO A 101 -5.53 -14.10 -17.28
CA PRO A 101 -5.95 -12.98 -18.13
C PRO A 101 -7.47 -12.85 -18.34
N HIS A 102 -8.27 -13.82 -17.87
CA HIS A 102 -9.72 -13.93 -18.14
C HIS A 102 -10.61 -14.00 -16.87
N GLN A 103 -10.04 -13.84 -15.67
CA GLN A 103 -10.81 -13.76 -14.42
C GLN A 103 -11.37 -12.36 -14.18
#